data_AF-A0A6N6JQ66-F1
#
_entry.id   AF-A0A6N6JQ66-F1
#
_cell.length_a   1.000
_cell.length_b   1.000
_cell.length_c   1.000
_cell.angle_alpha   90.00
_cell.angle_beta   90.00
_cell.angle_gamma   90.00
#
_symmetry.space_group_name_H-M   'P 1'
#
loop_
_entity.id
_entity.type
_entity.pdbx_description
1 polymer ?
#
loop_
_entity_poly.entity_id
_entity_poly.type
_entity_poly.pdbx_seq_one_letter_code
_entity_poly.pdbx_strand_id
1 'polypeptide(L)'
;MANARTITKKELVLRIAERTQQKQTITRDIIQLFIDEVIHELASGNRMELRDFGVFEVKTRRARKARNPKTGQEVRVPEKRVVSIKPGKKMKELINRLAAEREAAQNAQAASPPQPASGTPT
;
A
#
# COMPACT_ATOMS: atom_id res chain seq x y z
N MET A 1 10.67 -4.63 12.10
CA MET A 1 10.17 -3.95 10.89
C MET A 1 9.63 -2.60 11.32
N ALA A 2 9.93 -1.51 10.60
CA ALA A 2 9.43 -0.18 10.95
C ALA A 2 7.91 -0.22 11.16
N ASN A 3 7.42 0.33 12.27
CA ASN A 3 5.99 0.40 12.58
C ASN A 3 5.29 1.26 11.51
N ALA A 4 4.77 0.62 10.46
CA ALA A 4 4.05 1.29 9.40
C ALA A 4 2.70 1.78 9.94
N ARG A 5 2.45 3.09 9.87
CA ARG A 5 1.14 3.67 10.18
C ARG A 5 0.09 3.08 9.25
N THR A 6 -0.95 2.45 9.81
CA THR A 6 -2.14 2.05 9.05
C THR A 6 -2.96 3.28 8.70
N ILE A 7 -3.27 3.43 7.41
CA ILE A 7 -4.16 4.48 6.92
C ILE A 7 -5.52 3.85 6.61
N THR A 8 -6.58 4.39 7.21
CA THR A 8 -7.95 3.89 7.05
C THR A 8 -8.70 4.59 5.93
N LYS A 9 -9.80 3.98 5.47
CA LYS A 9 -10.76 4.61 4.54
C LYS A 9 -11.25 5.95 5.07
N LYS A 10 -11.52 6.06 6.39
CA LYS A 10 -11.97 7.31 7.02
C LYS A 10 -10.96 8.45 6.81
N GLU A 11 -9.68 8.19 7.04
CA GLU A 11 -8.62 9.20 6.82
C GLU A 11 -8.43 9.56 5.34
N LEU A 12 -8.69 8.63 4.42
CA LEU A 12 -8.70 8.95 2.98
C LEU A 12 -9.88 9.84 2.61
N VAL A 13 -11.08 9.52 3.10
CA VAL A 13 -12.30 10.33 2.89
C VAL A 13 -12.08 11.76 3.39
N LEU A 14 -11.57 11.94 4.61
CA LEU A 14 -11.32 13.26 5.18
C LEU A 14 -10.38 14.09 4.30
N ARG A 15 -9.22 13.51 3.93
CA ARG A 15 -8.24 14.20 3.08
C ARG A 15 -8.77 14.56 1.70
N ILE A 16 -9.60 13.71 1.10
CA ILE A 16 -10.18 13.97 -0.22
C ILE A 16 -11.27 15.04 -0.10
N ALA A 17 -12.13 14.96 0.90
CA ALA A 17 -13.19 15.95 1.14
C ALA A 17 -12.60 17.35 1.36
N GLU A 18 -11.54 17.47 2.17
CA GLU A 18 -10.82 18.73 2.40
C GLU A 18 -10.22 19.29 1.09
N ARG A 19 -9.50 18.46 0.33
CA ARG A 19 -8.83 18.89 -0.91
C ARG A 19 -9.80 19.27 -2.03
N THR A 20 -10.97 18.64 -2.06
CA THR A 20 -12.00 18.87 -3.08
C THR A 20 -13.07 19.86 -2.64
N GLN A 21 -13.00 20.33 -1.38
CA GLN A 21 -14.02 21.15 -0.72
C GLN A 21 -15.44 20.54 -0.81
N GLN A 22 -15.52 19.21 -0.76
CA GLN A 22 -16.77 18.47 -0.80
C GLN A 22 -17.22 18.04 0.60
N LYS A 23 -18.52 17.75 0.74
CA LYS A 23 -19.05 17.19 1.98
C LYS A 23 -18.48 15.79 2.20
N GLN A 24 -17.99 15.51 3.41
CA GLN A 24 -17.42 14.21 3.78
C GLN A 24 -18.37 13.04 3.50
N THR A 25 -19.68 13.24 3.71
CA THR A 25 -20.71 12.22 3.42
C THR A 25 -20.71 11.86 1.94
N ILE A 26 -20.73 12.86 1.05
CA ILE A 26 -20.72 12.66 -0.41
C ILE A 26 -19.41 11.98 -0.82
N THR A 27 -18.27 12.45 -0.31
CA THR A 27 -16.96 11.85 -0.61
C THR A 27 -16.87 10.39 -0.15
N ARG A 28 -17.41 10.07 1.04
CA ARG A 28 -17.48 8.71 1.55
C ARG A 28 -18.28 7.81 0.62
N ASP A 29 -19.45 8.27 0.20
CA ASP A 29 -20.35 7.48 -0.62
C ASP A 29 -19.76 7.24 -2.02
N ILE A 30 -19.12 8.26 -2.62
CA ILE A 30 -18.37 8.11 -3.89
C ILE A 30 -17.23 7.10 -3.76
N ILE A 31 -16.44 7.17 -2.69
CA ILE A 31 -15.33 6.23 -2.49
C ILE A 31 -15.85 4.81 -2.27
N GLN A 32 -16.97 4.66 -1.57
CA GLN A 32 -17.61 3.36 -1.38
C GLN A 32 -18.07 2.78 -2.72
N LEU A 33 -18.82 3.55 -3.51
CA LEU A 33 -19.28 3.16 -4.84
C LEU A 33 -18.13 2.78 -5.76
N PHE A 34 -17.03 3.56 -5.76
CA PHE A 34 -15.84 3.22 -6.53
C PHE A 34 -15.26 1.85 -6.14
N ILE A 35 -15.17 1.55 -4.83
CA ILE A 35 -14.67 0.25 -4.36
C ILE A 35 -15.62 -0.87 -4.81
N ASP A 36 -16.93 -0.65 -4.72
CA ASP A 36 -17.94 -1.64 -5.07
C ASP A 36 -17.91 -1.96 -6.58
N GLU A 37 -17.77 -0.95 -7.44
CA GLU A 37 -17.61 -1.12 -8.89
C GLU A 37 -16.32 -1.89 -9.24
N VAL A 38 -15.20 -1.57 -8.56
CA VAL A 38 -13.95 -2.34 -8.74
C VAL A 38 -14.14 -3.81 -8.38
N ILE A 39 -14.86 -4.10 -7.28
CA ILE A 39 -15.16 -5.48 -6.87
C ILE A 39 -16.04 -6.16 -7.91
N HIS A 40 -17.08 -5.49 -8.39
CA HIS A 40 -18.03 -6.03 -9.37
C HIS A 40 -17.34 -6.41 -10.69
N GLU A 41 -16.53 -5.50 -11.23
CA GLU A 41 -15.79 -5.73 -12.48
C GLU A 41 -14.80 -6.89 -12.36
N LEU A 42 -14.07 -6.96 -11.24
CA LEU A 42 -13.15 -8.07 -10.99
C LEU A 42 -13.88 -9.39 -10.78
N ALA A 43 -15.02 -9.40 -10.09
CA ALA A 43 -15.84 -10.59 -9.91
C ALA A 43 -16.35 -11.15 -11.24
N SER A 44 -16.65 -10.26 -12.19
CA SER A 44 -17.03 -10.58 -13.57
C SER A 44 -15.87 -11.11 -14.42
N GLY A 45 -14.64 -11.07 -13.91
CA GLY A 45 -13.44 -11.54 -14.60
C GLY A 45 -12.79 -10.49 -15.50
N ASN A 46 -13.26 -9.24 -15.45
CA ASN A 46 -12.71 -8.16 -16.25
C ASN A 46 -11.34 -7.73 -15.74
N ARG A 47 -10.50 -7.25 -16.67
CA ARG A 47 -9.22 -6.59 -16.36
C ARG A 47 -9.47 -5.09 -16.30
N MET A 48 -9.13 -4.47 -15.17
CA MET A 48 -9.28 -3.04 -14.97
C MET A 48 -7.93 -2.34 -14.98
N GLU A 49 -7.83 -1.24 -15.71
CA GLU A 49 -6.62 -0.41 -15.78
C GLU A 49 -6.94 1.00 -15.28
N LEU A 50 -6.28 1.40 -14.20
CA LEU A 50 -6.31 2.76 -13.67
C LEU A 50 -4.96 3.40 -13.94
N ARG A 51 -4.90 4.29 -14.95
CA ARG A 51 -3.67 5.00 -15.34
C ARG A 51 -3.01 5.63 -14.11
N ASP A 52 -1.68 5.58 -14.07
CA ASP A 52 -0.82 6.02 -12.96
C ASP A 52 -0.96 5.26 -11.64
N PHE A 53 -2.07 4.57 -11.40
CA PHE A 53 -2.30 3.78 -10.19
C PHE A 53 -1.86 2.33 -10.38
N GLY A 54 -2.41 1.63 -11.37
CA GLY A 54 -2.09 0.23 -11.63
C GLY A 54 -3.14 -0.53 -12.42
N VAL A 55 -2.86 -1.81 -12.62
CA VAL A 55 -3.72 -2.76 -13.33
C VAL A 55 -4.20 -3.81 -12.34
N PHE A 56 -5.50 -4.04 -12.31
CA PHE A 56 -6.15 -5.11 -11.56
C PHE A 56 -6.56 -6.21 -12.52
N GLU A 57 -6.18 -7.45 -12.20
CA GLU A 57 -6.51 -8.61 -13.00
C GLU A 57 -6.81 -9.80 -12.09
N VAL A 58 -7.78 -10.63 -12.48
CA VAL A 58 -8.06 -11.89 -11.80
C VAL A 58 -7.23 -13.00 -12.44
N LYS A 59 -6.52 -13.76 -11.62
CA LYS A 59 -5.73 -14.91 -12.03
C LYS A 59 -6.24 -16.18 -11.40
N THR A 60 -6.27 -17.25 -12.18
CA THR A 60 -6.49 -18.60 -11.67
C THR A 60 -5.17 -19.16 -11.15
N ARG A 61 -5.10 -19.42 -9.84
CA ARG A 61 -3.99 -20.17 -9.24
C ARG A 61 -4.37 -21.64 -9.19
N ARG A 62 -3.65 -22.46 -9.97
CA ARG A 62 -3.83 -23.91 -10.06
C ARG A 62 -3.72 -24.58 -8.69
N ALA A 63 -4.44 -25.67 -8.52
CA ALA A 63 -4.33 -26.52 -7.34
C ALA A 63 -2.89 -27.01 -7.15
N ARG A 64 -2.43 -27.06 -5.91
CA ARG A 64 -1.08 -27.53 -5.58
C ARG A 64 -1.06 -28.21 -4.21
N LYS A 65 -0.08 -29.08 -4.00
CA LYS A 65 0.26 -29.56 -2.65
C LYS A 65 1.05 -28.48 -1.92
N ALA A 66 0.70 -28.21 -0.67
CA ALA A 66 1.44 -27.32 0.22
C ALA A 66 1.75 -28.06 1.52
N ARG A 67 2.70 -27.54 2.29
CA ARG A 67 3.06 -28.09 3.59
C ARG A 67 2.60 -27.14 4.68
N ASN A 68 1.98 -27.65 5.74
CA ASN A 68 1.66 -26.83 6.90
C ASN A 68 2.99 -26.42 7.57
N PRO A 69 3.30 -25.12 7.68
CA PRO A 69 4.58 -24.67 8.25
C PRO A 69 4.74 -25.03 9.73
N LYS A 70 3.64 -25.28 10.46
CA LYS A 70 3.67 -25.67 11.87
C LYS A 70 3.82 -27.18 12.09
N THR A 71 3.20 -28.01 11.24
CA THR A 71 3.10 -29.47 11.46
C THR A 71 3.80 -30.33 10.43
N GLY A 72 4.25 -29.77 9.30
CA GLY A 72 4.90 -30.51 8.22
C GLY A 72 3.97 -31.44 7.41
N GLN A 73 2.67 -31.49 7.73
CA GLN A 73 1.73 -32.33 7.00
C GLN A 73 1.44 -31.76 5.60
N GLU A 74 1.25 -32.64 4.62
CA GLU A 74 0.80 -32.27 3.27
C GLU A 74 -0.67 -31.82 3.33
N VAL A 75 -0.95 -30.64 2.80
CA VAL A 75 -2.28 -30.07 2.66
C VAL A 75 -2.53 -29.77 1.19
N ARG A 76 -3.68 -30.23 0.67
CA ARG A 76 -4.10 -29.90 -0.70
C ARG A 76 -4.67 -28.48 -0.72
N VAL A 77 -4.08 -27.61 -1.55
CA VAL A 77 -4.62 -26.28 -1.82
C VAL A 77 -5.44 -26.37 -3.11
N PRO A 78 -6.77 -26.17 -3.05
CA PRO A 78 -7.61 -26.20 -4.25
C PRO A 78 -7.29 -25.04 -5.19
N GLU A 79 -7.72 -25.17 -6.43
CA GLU A 79 -7.66 -24.07 -7.40
C GLU A 79 -8.48 -22.89 -6.89
N LYS A 80 -7.95 -21.68 -7.04
CA LYS A 80 -8.66 -20.46 -6.65
C LYS A 80 -8.36 -19.28 -7.56
N ARG A 81 -9.36 -18.42 -7.72
CA ARG A 81 -9.20 -17.10 -8.35
C ARG A 81 -8.60 -16.14 -7.32
N VAL A 82 -7.60 -15.37 -7.74
CA VAL A 82 -6.96 -14.34 -6.92
C VAL A 82 -6.87 -13.04 -7.69
N VAL A 83 -7.05 -11.91 -7.01
CA VAL A 83 -6.78 -10.60 -7.58
C VAL A 83 -5.28 -10.34 -7.54
N SER A 84 -4.72 -9.90 -8.66
CA SER A 84 -3.34 -9.45 -8.81
C SER A 84 -3.36 -7.96 -9.14
N ILE A 85 -2.65 -7.15 -8.36
CA ILE A 85 -2.50 -5.72 -8.61
C ILE A 85 -1.07 -5.47 -9.11
N LYS A 86 -0.94 -4.92 -10.31
CA LYS A 86 0.34 -4.47 -10.88
C LYS A 86 0.45 -2.96 -10.64
N PRO A 87 1.42 -2.48 -9.84
CA PRO A 87 1.55 -1.05 -9.57
C PRO A 87 1.95 -0.28 -10.83
N GLY A 88 1.34 0.87 -11.03
CA GLY A 88 1.64 1.80 -12.12
C GLY A 88 3.00 2.47 -11.98
N LYS A 89 3.47 3.11 -13.06
CA LYS A 89 4.78 3.79 -13.11
C LYS A 89 4.91 4.86 -12.03
N LYS A 90 3.94 5.79 -11.96
CA LYS A 90 3.91 6.89 -10.98
C LYS A 90 3.99 6.40 -9.54
N MET A 91 3.27 5.32 -9.21
CA MET A 91 3.32 4.70 -7.89
C MET A 91 4.72 4.16 -7.55
N LYS A 92 5.34 3.41 -8.47
CA LYS A 92 6.69 2.86 -8.27
C LYS A 92 7.75 3.96 -8.10
N GLU A 93 7.71 4.96 -8.97
CA GLU A 93 8.65 6.09 -8.93
C GLU A 93 8.56 6.86 -7.62
N LEU A 94 7.33 7.17 -7.17
CA LEU A 94 7.12 7.88 -5.91
C LEU A 94 7.63 7.08 -4.70
N ILE A 95 7.39 5.77 -4.66
CA ILE A 95 7.86 4.90 -3.57
C ILE A 95 9.38 4.87 -3.52
N ASN A 96 10.03 4.64 -4.65
CA ASN A 96 11.49 4.53 -4.72
C ASN A 96 12.17 5.86 -4.38
N ARG A 97 11.62 6.98 -4.87
CA ARG A 97 12.13 8.32 -4.56
C ARG A 97 12.04 8.61 -3.06
N LEU A 98 10.89 8.37 -2.43
CA LEU A 98 10.72 8.60 -1.00
C LEU A 98 11.59 7.67 -0.14
N ALA A 99 11.91 6.46 -0.61
CA ALA A 99 12.86 5.58 0.06
C ALA A 99 14.27 6.17 0.02
N ALA A 100 14.74 6.60 -1.15
CA ALA A 100 16.05 7.22 -1.32
C ALA A 100 16.20 8.52 -0.50
N GLU A 101 15.17 9.37 -0.48
CA GLU A 101 15.16 10.59 0.34
C GLU A 101 15.29 10.29 1.85
N ARG A 102 14.65 9.22 2.33
CA ARG A 102 14.74 8.79 3.73
C ARG A 102 16.13 8.24 4.07
N GLU A 103 16.72 7.45 3.18
CA GLU A 103 18.08 6.94 3.35
C GLU A 103 19.11 8.07 3.37
N ALA A 104 18.97 9.05 2.48
CA ALA A 104 19.83 10.24 2.47
C ALA A 104 19.72 11.06 3.77
N ALA A 105 18.51 11.28 4.28
CA ALA A 105 18.28 12.00 5.53
C ALA A 105 18.89 11.27 6.75
N GLN A 106 18.77 9.94 6.79
CA GLN A 106 19.36 9.10 7.85
C GLN A 106 20.89 9.15 7.82
N ASN A 107 21.50 9.09 6.64
CA ASN A 107 22.95 9.18 6.49
C ASN A 107 23.49 10.57 6.88
N ALA A 108 22.78 11.65 6.53
CA ALA A 108 23.15 13.01 6.92
C ALA A 108 23.07 13.24 8.44
N GLN A 109 22.07 12.66 9.11
CA GLN A 109 21.96 12.70 10.58
C GLN A 109 23.03 11.85 11.27
N ALA A 110 23.40 10.70 10.70
CA ALA A 110 24.48 9.87 11.23
C ALA A 110 25.88 10.48 11.03
N ALA A 111 26.05 11.35 10.03
CA ALA A 111 27.31 12.03 9.73
C ALA A 111 27.51 13.36 10.49
N SER A 112 26.56 13.77 11.35
CA SER A 112 26.69 14.99 12.16
C SER A 112 27.58 14.71 13.40
N PRO A 113 28.72 15.41 13.59
CA PRO A 113 29.60 15.18 14.73
C PRO A 113 28.93 15.61 16.06
N PRO A 114 29.25 14.95 17.20
CA PRO A 114 28.74 15.37 18.50
C PRO A 114 29.22 16.79 18.80
N GLN A 115 28.28 17.68 19.15
CA GLN A 115 28.59 19.05 19.57
C GLN A 115 29.53 19.02 20.79
N PRO A 116 30.58 19.87 20.83
CA PRO A 116 31.49 19.89 21.96
C PRO A 116 30.73 20.31 23.21
N ALA A 117 30.79 19.45 24.24
CA ALA A 117 30.29 19.76 25.57
C ALA A 117 31.00 21.01 26.08
N SER A 118 30.28 22.13 26.13
CA SER A 118 30.72 23.36 26.78
C SER A 118 30.69 23.16 28.29
N GLY A 119 31.71 22.49 28.81
CA GLY A 119 32.01 22.46 30.23
C GLY A 119 33.05 23.53 30.53
N THR A 120 32.64 24.60 31.20
CA THR A 120 33.58 25.47 31.91
C THR A 120 33.19 25.41 33.39
N PRO A 121 33.97 24.73 34.26
CA PRO A 121 33.79 24.84 35.70
C PRO A 121 34.50 26.12 36.18
N THR A 122 33.83 26.87 37.06
CA THR A 122 34.46 27.82 37.99
C THR A 122 34.68 27.11 39.31
#